data_AF-A0A0C2FUD9-F1
#
_entry.id   AF-A0A0C2FUD9-F1
#
_cell.length_a   1.000
_cell.length_b   1.000
_cell.length_c   1.000
_cell.angle_alpha   90.00
_cell.angle_beta   90.00
_cell.angle_gamma   90.00
#
_symmetry.space_group_name_H-M   'P 1'
#
loop_
_entity.id
_entity.type
_entity.pdbx_description
1 polymer ?
#
loop_
_entity_poly.entity_id
_entity_poly.type
_entity_poly.pdbx_seq_one_letter_code
_entity_poly.pdbx_strand_id
1 'polypeptide(L)' 'MTPTPQQDYVNTEVSLQPWYMGDLERAESEAKLRGTPNGTFLVRYSKNRHSYVISIR' A
#
# COMPACT_ATOMS: atom_id res chain seq x y z
N MET A 1 15.73 33.60 7.12
CA MET A 1 15.92 32.18 6.76
C MET A 1 14.55 31.53 6.79
N THR A 2 13.92 31.33 5.65
CA THR A 2 12.62 30.65 5.56
C THR A 2 12.85 29.13 5.69
N PRO A 3 12.10 28.43 6.55
CA PRO A 3 12.20 26.97 6.61
C PRO A 3 11.71 26.41 5.28
N THR A 4 12.57 25.63 4.62
CA THR A 4 12.19 24.85 3.45
C THR A 4 11.03 23.94 3.86
N PRO A 5 9.88 23.92 3.15
CA PRO A 5 8.85 22.94 3.44
C PRO A 5 9.50 21.56 3.32
N GLN A 6 9.54 20.81 4.43
CA GLN A 6 9.96 19.42 4.38
C GLN A 6 9.03 18.74 3.37
N GLN A 7 9.65 18.06 2.41
CA GLN A 7 8.95 17.43 1.32
C GLN A 7 8.31 16.15 1.89
N ASP A 8 7.25 16.32 2.69
CA ASP A 8 6.53 15.25 3.40
C ASP A 8 5.77 14.32 2.43
N TYR A 9 5.80 14.63 1.14
CA TYR A 9 5.19 13.86 0.08
C TYR A 9 6.25 13.13 -0.75
N VAL A 10 6.21 11.81 -0.68
CA VAL A 10 7.03 10.93 -1.51
C VAL A 10 6.26 10.63 -2.81
N ASN A 11 6.60 11.33 -3.89
CA ASN A 11 6.04 11.09 -5.23
C ASN A 11 6.87 10.07 -6.00
N THR A 12 6.92 8.83 -5.49
CA THR A 12 7.66 7.72 -6.11
C THR A 12 6.71 6.68 -6.66
N GLU A 13 7.17 5.92 -7.65
CA GLU A 13 6.38 4.85 -8.25
C GLU A 13 5.96 3.81 -7.21
N VAL A 14 4.66 3.51 -7.17
CA VAL A 14 4.06 2.53 -6.25
C VAL A 14 4.65 1.13 -6.45
N SER A 15 5.02 0.79 -7.69
CA SER A 15 5.64 -0.48 -8.08
C SER A 15 6.99 -0.73 -7.41
N LEU A 16 7.68 0.33 -6.95
CA LEU A 16 8.97 0.26 -6.28
C LEU A 16 8.85 0.15 -4.76
N GLN A 17 7.63 0.20 -4.22
CA GLN A 17 7.43 0.27 -2.78
C GLN A 17 7.38 -1.12 -2.15
N PRO A 18 8.02 -1.34 -0.99
CA PRO A 18 8.06 -2.66 -0.35
C PRO A 18 6.69 -3.11 0.18
N TRP A 19 5.78 -2.18 0.42
CA TRP A 19 4.41 -2.44 0.84
C TRP A 19 3.45 -2.72 -0.33
N TYR A 20 3.90 -2.55 -1.57
CA TYR A 20 3.12 -2.87 -2.75
C TYR A 20 3.27 -4.35 -3.11
N MET A 21 2.15 -5.06 -3.14
CA MET A 21 2.09 -6.50 -3.34
C MET A 21 1.72 -6.89 -4.78
N GLY A 22 1.76 -5.94 -5.72
CA GLY A 22 1.39 -6.21 -7.11
C GLY A 22 -0.11 -6.44 -7.31
N ASP A 23 -0.43 -7.20 -8.34
CA ASP A 23 -1.76 -7.76 -8.51
C ASP A 23 -2.00 -8.86 -7.48
N LEU A 24 -2.94 -8.60 -6.57
CA LEU A 24 -3.25 -9.48 -5.46
C LEU A 24 -4.76 -9.50 -5.25
N GLU A 25 -5.34 -10.69 -5.09
CA GLU A 25 -6.75 -10.80 -4.81
C GLU A 25 -7.07 -10.41 -3.36
N ARG A 26 -8.35 -10.10 -3.11
CA ARG A 26 -8.81 -9.72 -1.77
C ARG A 26 -8.53 -10.83 -0.75
N ALA A 27 -8.86 -12.08 -1.07
CA ALA A 27 -8.67 -13.21 -0.17
C ALA A 27 -7.19 -13.42 0.22
N GLU A 28 -6.28 -13.26 -0.74
CA GLU A 28 -4.84 -13.35 -0.47
C GLU A 28 -4.33 -12.19 0.37
N SER A 29 -4.83 -10.96 0.15
CA SER A 29 -4.50 -9.81 0.98
C SER A 29 -4.96 -9.99 2.44
N GLU A 30 -6.18 -10.50 2.64
CA GLU A 30 -6.73 -10.81 3.97
C GLU A 30 -5.91 -11.92 4.64
N ALA A 31 -5.46 -12.93 3.88
CA ALA A 31 -4.62 -13.99 4.39
C ALA A 31 -3.24 -13.49 4.86
N LYS A 32 -2.64 -12.53 4.15
CA LYS A 32 -1.35 -11.90 4.54
C LYS A 32 -1.47 -11.00 5.77
N LEU A 33 -2.60 -10.32 5.93
CA LEU A 33 -2.89 -9.45 7.10
C LEU A 33 -3.39 -10.25 8.31
N ARG A 34 -3.72 -11.53 8.14
CA ARG A 34 -4.13 -12.40 9.24
C ARG A 34 -2.91 -12.72 10.11
N GLY A 35 -2.97 -12.32 11.38
CA GLY A 35 -1.90 -12.58 12.36
C GLY A 35 -0.84 -11.49 12.42
N THR A 36 -0.93 -10.43 11.62
CA THR A 36 -0.08 -9.24 11.76
C THR A 36 -0.62 -8.31 12.85
N PRO A 37 0.17 -7.36 13.37
CA PRO A 37 -0.31 -6.31 14.26
C PRO A 37 -1.39 -5.44 13.60
N ASN A 38 -2.29 -4.87 14.40
CA ASN A 38 -3.30 -3.92 13.93
C ASN A 38 -2.64 -2.68 13.31
N GLY A 39 -3.20 -2.17 12.21
CA GLY A 39 -2.59 -1.08 11.45
C GLY A 39 -1.52 -1.53 10.45
N THR A 40 -1.20 -2.82 10.39
CA THR A 40 -0.42 -3.37 9.26
C THR A 40 -1.25 -3.21 7.99
N PHE A 41 -0.63 -2.67 6.94
CA PHE A 41 -1.28 -2.46 5.65
C PHE A 41 -0.41 -2.95 4.51
N LEU A 42 -1.04 -3.14 3.36
CA LEU A 42 -0.41 -3.36 2.07
C LEU A 42 -1.24 -2.69 0.99
N VAL A 43 -0.60 -2.36 -0.13
CA VAL A 43 -1.29 -1.85 -1.31
C VAL A 43 -1.23 -2.90 -2.41
N ARG A 44 -2.33 -3.06 -3.13
CA ARG A 44 -2.44 -4.02 -4.23
C ARG A 44 -3.17 -3.40 -5.41
N TYR A 45 -2.89 -3.91 -6.60
CA TYR A 45 -3.72 -3.66 -7.77
C TYR A 45 -4.84 -4.70 -7.82
N SER A 46 -6.08 -4.25 -8.01
CA SER A 46 -7.24 -5.12 -8.11
C SER A 46 -7.65 -5.27 -9.57
N LYS A 47 -7.25 -6.37 -10.24
CA LYS A 47 -7.67 -6.65 -11.63
C LYS A 47 -9.19 -6.52 -11.84
N ASN A 48 -10.00 -7.04 -10.91
CA ASN A 48 -11.46 -6.96 -11.01
C ASN A 48 -12.03 -5.53 -11.02
N ARG A 49 -11.31 -4.56 -10.46
CA ARG A 49 -11.74 -3.15 -10.38
C ARG A 49 -10.88 -2.20 -11.21
N HIS A 50 -9.81 -2.73 -11.83
CA HIS A 50 -8.77 -1.98 -12.50
C HIS A 50 -8.24 -0.78 -11.68
N SER A 51 -8.11 -0.94 -10.37
CA SER A 51 -7.73 0.15 -9.45
C SER A 51 -6.76 -0.28 -8.35
N TYR A 52 -6.02 0.67 -7.80
CA TYR A 52 -5.19 0.47 -6.61
C TYR A 52 -6.05 0.50 -5.34
N VAL A 53 -5.81 -0.46 -4.45
CA VAL A 53 -6.58 -0.67 -3.23
C VAL A 53 -5.63 -0.85 -2.05
N ILE A 54 -5.94 -0.21 -0.94
CA ILE A 54 -5.25 -0.39 0.34
C ILE A 54 -6.01 -1.46 1.13
N SER A 55 -5.28 -2.46 1.64
CA SER A 55 -5.80 -3.44 2.58
C SER A 55 -5.09 -3.24 3.90
N ILE A 56 -5.86 -3.08 4.98
CA ILE A 56 -5.36 -2.83 6.33
C ILE A 56 -6.03 -3.78 7.30
N ARG A 57 -5.30 -4.19 8.34
CA ARG A 57 -5.84 -4.96 9.45
C ARG A 57 -6.50 -4.06 10.49
#